data_AF-A0A7Y5C8E1-F1
#
_entry.id   AF-A0A7Y5C8E1-F1
#
_cell.length_a   1.000
_cell.length_b   1.000
_cell.length_c   1.000
_cell.angle_alpha   90.00
_cell.angle_beta   90.00
_cell.angle_gamma   90.00
#
_symmetry.space_group_name_H-M   'P 1'
#
loop_
_entity.id
_entity.type
_entity.pdbx_description
1 polymer ?
#
loop_
_entity_poly.entity_id
_entity_poly.type
_entity_poly.pdbx_seq_one_letter_code
_entity_poly.pdbx_strand_id
1 'polypeptide(L)'
;MPKNTGYCFREEGLLHDTGRGHPECAARLEAIRKAFADAKVEYIAIDVEPATREDLLRVHTAEHIDTIERTCKQNADYPDADTVMVKASWDAALLAAGGAIAACKAVLEGKVDNAFSAMRPPGHHAERDRAMGFCLFNNIAIAARWLRDVRGIGKVAILDWDVHHGNGTQHTFYDDDTVYYASMHQHPLYPGTGYPSERGKNNTNLNVQMDWGFGPKEWLAALDMQIIPEFERFKPDFLLISSGFDAHKMDPLASQRLETETYAEMTRRVKHLANGGIVSLLEGGYHLGALGESAVAHFNALRE
;
A
#
# COMPACT_ATOMS: atom_id res chain seq x y z
N MET A 1 -19.24 15.99 -11.14
CA MET A 1 -19.26 16.37 -9.70
C MET A 1 -18.05 15.69 -9.07
N PRO A 2 -17.37 16.31 -8.09
CA PRO A 2 -16.28 15.64 -7.40
C PRO A 2 -16.79 14.35 -6.76
N LYS A 3 -15.99 13.28 -6.82
CA LYS A 3 -16.28 12.01 -6.18
C LYS A 3 -16.25 12.15 -4.66
N ASN A 4 -17.09 11.34 -4.02
CA ASN A 4 -17.13 11.15 -2.57
C ASN A 4 -15.97 10.24 -2.16
N THR A 5 -14.78 10.82 -1.96
CA THR A 5 -13.58 10.06 -1.58
C THR A 5 -13.49 9.87 -0.07
N GLY A 6 -13.32 8.61 0.33
CA GLY A 6 -13.13 8.19 1.72
C GLY A 6 -11.68 8.33 2.19
N TYR A 7 -11.51 8.56 3.49
CA TYR A 7 -10.20 8.64 4.15
C TYR A 7 -10.21 7.83 5.45
N CYS A 8 -9.26 6.89 5.57
CA CYS A 8 -9.03 6.15 6.81
C CYS A 8 -7.79 6.70 7.52
N PHE A 9 -7.92 6.97 8.82
CA PHE A 9 -6.83 7.35 9.71
C PHE A 9 -7.17 6.96 11.14
N ARG A 10 -6.16 6.54 11.92
CA ARG A 10 -6.28 6.20 13.34
C ARG A 10 -5.07 6.70 14.11
N GLU A 11 -5.31 7.29 15.28
CA GLU A 11 -4.24 7.86 16.13
C GLU A 11 -3.32 6.78 16.69
N GLU A 12 -3.81 5.55 16.83
CA GLU A 12 -3.02 4.40 17.28
C GLU A 12 -1.81 4.14 16.36
N GLY A 13 -1.90 4.47 15.07
CA GLY A 13 -0.75 4.41 14.15
C GLY A 13 0.39 5.35 14.52
N LEU A 14 0.13 6.43 15.29
CA LEU A 14 1.15 7.34 15.82
C LEU A 14 1.88 6.77 17.04
N LEU A 15 1.30 5.77 17.69
CA LEU A 15 1.86 5.12 18.88
C LEU A 15 2.85 4.00 18.52
N HIS A 16 2.91 3.60 17.25
CA HIS A 16 3.97 2.74 16.73
C HIS A 16 5.30 3.52 16.69
N ASP A 17 5.95 3.62 17.84
CA ASP A 17 7.26 4.26 17.98
C ASP A 17 8.37 3.30 17.56
N THR A 18 8.98 3.59 16.42
CA THR A 18 10.12 2.87 15.83
C THR A 18 11.47 3.38 16.31
N GLY A 19 11.48 4.39 17.19
CA GLY A 19 12.67 4.96 17.78
C GLY A 19 13.30 6.09 16.96
N ARG A 20 14.27 6.76 17.59
CA ARG A 20 14.88 7.98 17.04
C ARG A 20 15.68 7.67 15.77
N GLY A 21 15.34 8.39 14.70
CA GLY A 21 16.10 8.34 13.44
C GLY A 21 15.64 7.25 12.48
N HIS A 22 14.68 6.41 12.88
CA HIS A 22 14.07 5.44 11.98
C HIS A 22 13.24 6.18 10.92
N PRO A 23 13.41 5.89 9.61
CA PRO A 23 12.69 6.60 8.56
C PRO A 23 11.19 6.32 8.61
N GLU A 24 10.82 5.07 8.92
CA GLU A 24 9.44 4.68 9.17
C GLU A 24 9.06 5.25 10.55
N CYS A 25 8.53 6.47 10.65
CA CYS A 25 8.15 7.11 11.93
C CYS A 25 6.76 7.79 11.94
N ALA A 26 6.21 8.04 13.14
CA ALA A 26 4.89 8.67 13.35
C ALA A 26 4.71 10.01 12.63
N ALA A 27 5.79 10.79 12.49
CA ALA A 27 5.80 12.08 11.81
C ALA A 27 5.33 12.01 10.35
N ARG A 28 5.39 10.83 9.71
CA ARG A 28 4.83 10.61 8.36
C ARG A 28 3.32 10.79 8.32
N LEU A 29 2.58 10.22 9.28
CA LEU A 29 1.12 10.40 9.35
C LEU A 29 0.77 11.83 9.77
N GLU A 30 1.55 12.42 10.68
CA GLU A 30 1.38 13.83 11.05
C GLU A 30 1.57 14.76 9.86
N ALA A 31 2.56 14.50 9.00
CA ALA A 31 2.82 15.27 7.79
C ALA A 31 1.66 15.19 6.79
N ILE A 32 1.09 14.00 6.57
CA ILE A 32 -0.11 13.83 5.72
C ILE A 32 -1.28 14.60 6.31
N ARG A 33 -1.58 14.45 7.62
CA ARG A 33 -2.68 15.17 8.28
C ARG A 33 -2.51 16.68 8.17
N LYS A 34 -1.29 17.18 8.40
CA LYS A 34 -0.99 18.60 8.28
C LYS A 34 -1.19 19.09 6.84
N ALA A 35 -0.68 18.37 5.85
CA ALA A 35 -0.84 18.74 4.44
C ALA A 35 -2.31 18.74 4.01
N PHE A 36 -3.10 17.75 4.45
CA PHE A 36 -4.55 17.70 4.19
C PHE A 36 -5.27 18.90 4.81
N ALA A 37 -4.92 19.27 6.05
CA ALA A 37 -5.50 20.44 6.72
C ALA A 37 -5.12 21.76 6.02
N ASP A 38 -3.84 21.93 5.68
CA ASP A 38 -3.32 23.14 5.02
C ASP A 38 -3.95 23.33 3.62
N ALA A 39 -4.10 22.24 2.86
CA ALA A 39 -4.73 22.23 1.55
C ALA A 39 -6.28 22.21 1.61
N LYS A 40 -6.87 22.14 2.82
CA LYS A 40 -8.32 22.04 3.05
C LYS A 40 -8.96 20.91 2.25
N VAL A 41 -8.32 19.74 2.25
CA VAL A 41 -8.84 18.55 1.59
C VAL A 41 -10.15 18.14 2.25
N GLU A 42 -11.22 18.07 1.47
CA GLU A 42 -12.50 17.52 1.92
C GLU A 42 -12.54 16.03 1.65
N TYR A 43 -12.94 15.26 2.65
CA TYR A 43 -13.02 13.80 2.59
C TYR A 43 -14.16 13.29 3.47
N ILE A 44 -14.57 12.04 3.22
CA ILE A 44 -15.49 11.30 4.08
C ILE A 44 -14.66 10.42 5.00
N ALA A 45 -14.69 10.69 6.31
CA ALA A 45 -14.00 9.83 7.27
C ALA A 45 -14.64 8.43 7.29
N ILE A 46 -13.82 7.40 7.15
CA ILE A 46 -14.25 6.00 7.25
C ILE A 46 -13.91 5.50 8.64
N ASP A 47 -14.91 4.93 9.32
CA ASP A 47 -14.70 4.26 10.60
C ASP A 47 -13.92 2.96 10.41
N VAL A 48 -12.95 2.72 11.27
CA VAL A 48 -11.98 1.62 11.13
C VAL A 48 -12.06 0.72 12.35
N GLU A 49 -12.38 -0.54 12.12
CA GLU A 49 -12.27 -1.60 13.12
C GLU A 49 -10.93 -2.34 12.95
N PRO A 50 -10.32 -2.86 14.03
CA PRO A 50 -9.14 -3.70 13.91
C PRO A 50 -9.44 -4.95 13.07
N ALA A 51 -8.48 -5.36 12.23
CA ALA A 51 -8.57 -6.63 11.52
C ALA A 51 -8.72 -7.80 12.51
N THR A 52 -9.62 -8.73 12.21
CA THR A 52 -9.80 -9.92 13.03
C THR A 52 -8.65 -10.90 12.79
N ARG A 53 -8.45 -11.85 13.71
CA ARG A 53 -7.50 -12.94 13.47
C ARG A 53 -7.85 -13.75 12.22
N GLU A 54 -9.14 -13.89 11.91
CA GLU A 54 -9.59 -14.56 10.68
C GLU A 54 -9.13 -13.79 9.43
N ASP A 55 -9.18 -12.46 9.45
CA ASP A 55 -8.68 -11.63 8.37
C ASP A 55 -7.18 -11.80 8.17
N LEU A 56 -6.39 -11.83 9.25
CA LEU A 56 -4.95 -12.04 9.17
C LEU A 56 -4.61 -13.44 8.62
N LEU A 57 -5.36 -14.48 9.05
CA LEU A 57 -5.14 -15.87 8.64
C LEU A 57 -5.41 -16.14 7.16
N ARG A 58 -6.07 -15.22 6.44
CA ARG A 58 -6.23 -15.29 4.98
C ARG A 58 -4.92 -15.12 4.22
N VAL A 59 -3.93 -14.49 4.85
CA VAL A 59 -2.60 -14.22 4.25
C VAL A 59 -1.49 -14.89 5.03
N HIS A 60 -1.52 -14.74 6.36
CA HIS A 60 -0.40 -15.11 7.21
C HIS A 60 -0.62 -16.45 7.92
N THR A 61 0.48 -17.11 8.31
CA THR A 61 0.41 -18.26 9.20
C THR A 61 -0.07 -17.86 10.59
N ALA A 62 -0.69 -18.80 11.31
CA ALA A 62 -1.01 -18.62 12.72
C ALA A 62 0.26 -18.31 13.55
N GLU A 63 1.37 -18.98 13.23
CA GLU A 63 2.67 -18.79 13.89
C GLU A 63 3.23 -17.38 13.71
N HIS A 64 3.09 -16.78 12.51
CA HIS A 64 3.48 -15.40 12.25
C HIS A 64 2.68 -14.43 13.11
N ILE A 65 1.37 -14.59 13.14
CA ILE A 65 0.46 -13.74 13.93
C ILE A 65 0.81 -13.85 15.42
N ASP A 66 0.98 -15.07 15.93
CA ASP A 66 1.33 -15.33 17.33
C ASP A 66 2.72 -14.77 17.68
N THR A 67 3.66 -14.83 16.73
CA THR A 67 4.99 -14.26 16.90
C THR A 67 4.95 -12.74 16.99
N ILE A 68 4.25 -12.06 16.08
CA ILE A 68 4.09 -10.60 16.14
C ILE A 68 3.38 -10.18 17.42
N GLU A 69 2.28 -10.87 17.78
CA GLU A 69 1.54 -10.57 19.01
C GLU A 69 2.43 -10.68 20.24
N ARG A 70 3.20 -11.78 20.34
CA ARG A 70 4.15 -12.02 21.42
C ARG A 70 5.27 -10.97 21.43
N THR A 71 5.88 -10.69 20.28
CA THR A 71 6.94 -9.69 20.12
C THR A 71 6.47 -8.32 20.60
N CYS A 72 5.30 -7.85 20.16
CA CYS A 72 4.74 -6.58 20.61
C CYS A 72 4.39 -6.60 22.10
N LYS A 73 3.62 -7.59 22.56
CA LYS A 73 3.05 -7.58 23.92
C LYS A 73 4.05 -7.94 25.02
N GLN A 74 5.10 -8.69 24.68
CA GLN A 74 6.09 -9.19 25.64
C GLN A 74 7.48 -8.57 25.43
N ASN A 75 7.63 -7.62 24.49
CA ASN A 75 8.91 -7.03 24.09
C ASN A 75 9.96 -8.12 23.76
N ALA A 76 9.55 -9.16 23.03
CA ALA A 76 10.47 -10.21 22.61
C ALA A 76 11.28 -9.74 21.39
N ASP A 77 12.51 -10.24 21.25
CA ASP A 77 13.35 -9.91 20.09
C ASP A 77 12.74 -10.45 18.78
N TYR A 78 12.93 -9.71 17.69
CA TYR A 78 12.58 -10.14 16.34
C TYR A 78 13.83 -10.07 15.43
N PRO A 79 14.11 -11.10 14.61
CA PRO A 79 15.36 -11.19 13.83
C PRO A 79 15.32 -10.37 12.53
N ASP A 80 14.88 -9.12 12.63
CA ASP A 80 15.00 -8.06 11.62
C ASP A 80 15.12 -6.73 12.37
N ALA A 81 16.31 -6.13 12.36
CA ALA A 81 16.62 -4.93 13.13
C ALA A 81 15.90 -3.67 12.60
N ASP A 82 15.52 -3.67 11.33
CA ASP A 82 14.83 -2.55 10.68
C ASP A 82 13.31 -2.64 10.92
N THR A 83 12.78 -3.84 11.20
CA THR A 83 11.35 -4.03 11.50
C THR A 83 11.08 -3.93 13.01
N VAL A 84 11.13 -2.70 13.52
CA VAL A 84 10.92 -2.39 14.94
C VAL A 84 9.49 -2.72 15.37
N MET A 85 9.32 -3.28 16.57
CA MET A 85 8.02 -3.56 17.17
C MET A 85 8.01 -3.14 18.64
N VAL A 86 6.98 -2.39 19.02
CA VAL A 86 6.70 -2.00 20.40
C VAL A 86 5.32 -2.48 20.81
N LYS A 87 4.95 -2.37 22.09
CA LYS A 87 3.63 -2.80 22.58
C LYS A 87 2.46 -2.24 21.78
N ALA A 88 2.52 -0.97 21.40
CA ALA A 88 1.48 -0.31 20.61
C ALA A 88 1.44 -0.75 19.13
N SER A 89 2.52 -1.36 18.62
CA SER A 89 2.57 -1.86 17.23
C SER A 89 1.50 -2.92 16.95
N TRP A 90 1.09 -3.70 17.97
CA TRP A 90 0.04 -4.70 17.80
C TRP A 90 -1.27 -4.05 17.35
N ASP A 91 -1.79 -3.12 18.15
CA ASP A 91 -3.07 -2.46 17.87
C ASP A 91 -2.97 -1.58 16.60
N ALA A 92 -1.83 -0.91 16.39
CA ALA A 92 -1.56 -0.14 15.18
C ALA A 92 -1.61 -1.01 13.91
N ALA A 93 -0.95 -2.19 13.92
CA ALA A 93 -0.93 -3.11 12.78
C ALA A 93 -2.30 -3.73 12.51
N LEU A 94 -3.07 -4.09 13.55
CA LEU A 94 -4.44 -4.57 13.37
C LEU A 94 -5.33 -3.48 12.76
N LEU A 95 -5.21 -2.23 13.22
CA LEU A 95 -5.96 -1.12 12.67
C LEU A 95 -5.52 -0.79 11.23
N ALA A 96 -4.23 -0.90 10.88
CA ALA A 96 -3.76 -0.68 9.52
C ALA A 96 -4.39 -1.67 8.53
N ALA A 97 -4.33 -2.97 8.85
CA ALA A 97 -4.99 -4.01 8.06
C ALA A 97 -6.52 -3.83 8.04
N GLY A 98 -7.11 -3.49 9.20
CA GLY A 98 -8.53 -3.22 9.34
C GLY A 98 -9.00 -2.00 8.53
N GLY A 99 -8.18 -0.97 8.43
CA GLY A 99 -8.43 0.22 7.62
C GLY A 99 -8.48 -0.09 6.13
N ALA A 100 -7.62 -1.00 5.66
CA ALA A 100 -7.65 -1.49 4.29
C ALA A 100 -8.97 -2.23 3.97
N ILE A 101 -9.44 -3.09 4.90
CA ILE A 101 -10.74 -3.76 4.79
C ILE A 101 -11.90 -2.76 4.84
N ALA A 102 -11.87 -1.81 5.79
CA ALA A 102 -12.90 -0.80 5.98
C ALA A 102 -13.06 0.09 4.74
N ALA A 103 -11.95 0.49 4.12
CA ALA A 103 -11.94 1.24 2.86
C ALA A 103 -12.63 0.44 1.72
N CYS A 104 -12.25 -0.83 1.54
CA CYS A 104 -12.86 -1.72 0.55
C CYS A 104 -14.36 -1.91 0.81
N LYS A 105 -14.75 -2.11 2.07
CA LYS A 105 -16.14 -2.26 2.50
C LYS A 105 -16.95 -1.00 2.19
N ALA A 106 -16.43 0.18 2.51
CA ALA A 106 -17.12 1.45 2.28
C ALA A 106 -17.38 1.70 0.78
N VAL A 107 -16.42 1.36 -0.09
CA VAL A 107 -16.59 1.44 -1.54
C VAL A 107 -17.64 0.45 -2.05
N LEU A 108 -17.56 -0.83 -1.64
CA LEU A 108 -18.54 -1.85 -2.07
C LEU A 108 -19.96 -1.59 -1.56
N GLU A 109 -20.11 -0.88 -0.44
CA GLU A 109 -21.41 -0.47 0.11
C GLU A 109 -21.93 0.84 -0.50
N GLY A 110 -21.18 1.48 -1.41
CA GLY A 110 -21.56 2.73 -2.05
C GLY A 110 -21.57 3.94 -1.10
N LYS A 111 -20.89 3.85 0.06
CA LYS A 111 -20.75 4.96 1.00
C LYS A 111 -19.77 6.01 0.50
N VAL A 112 -18.80 5.59 -0.30
CA VAL A 112 -17.77 6.40 -0.95
C VAL A 112 -17.52 5.83 -2.35
N ASP A 113 -17.09 6.66 -3.30
CA ASP A 113 -16.78 6.22 -4.67
C ASP A 113 -15.41 5.55 -4.77
N ASN A 114 -14.50 5.94 -3.88
CA ASN A 114 -13.14 5.44 -3.72
C ASN A 114 -12.60 5.83 -2.35
N ALA A 115 -11.44 5.31 -1.95
CA ALA A 115 -10.84 5.65 -0.66
C ALA A 115 -9.31 5.63 -0.67
N PHE A 116 -8.71 6.43 0.22
CA PHE A 116 -7.30 6.36 0.59
C PHE A 116 -7.18 6.02 2.07
N SER A 117 -6.44 4.96 2.39
CA SER A 117 -6.14 4.55 3.77
C SER A 117 -4.73 5.00 4.15
N ALA A 118 -4.63 6.08 4.92
CA ALA A 118 -3.36 6.59 5.44
C ALA A 118 -3.11 6.00 6.84
N MET A 119 -2.57 4.78 6.86
CA MET A 119 -2.36 3.99 8.08
C MET A 119 -0.90 3.54 8.21
N ARG A 120 -0.51 3.16 9.42
CA ARG A 120 0.82 2.61 9.74
C ARG A 120 0.73 1.51 10.78
N PRO A 121 1.63 0.51 10.77
CA PRO A 121 2.75 0.30 9.83
C PRO A 121 2.34 -0.05 8.37
N PRO A 122 3.26 0.03 7.37
CA PRO A 122 3.05 -0.42 5.99
C PRO A 122 2.91 -1.95 5.91
N GLY A 123 2.70 -2.48 4.70
CA GLY A 123 2.38 -3.91 4.53
C GLY A 123 3.05 -4.65 3.38
N HIS A 124 3.41 -4.03 2.26
CA HIS A 124 3.72 -4.77 1.02
C HIS A 124 4.95 -5.72 1.09
N HIS A 125 5.84 -5.56 2.07
CA HIS A 125 6.98 -6.46 2.30
C HIS A 125 6.67 -7.64 3.22
N ALA A 126 5.57 -7.61 3.99
CA ALA A 126 5.25 -8.66 4.94
C ALA A 126 4.93 -9.96 4.19
N GLU A 127 5.74 -10.99 4.45
CA GLU A 127 5.62 -12.32 3.90
C GLU A 127 4.55 -13.12 4.66
N ARG A 128 4.21 -14.29 4.12
CA ARG A 128 3.27 -15.23 4.74
C ARG A 128 3.66 -15.60 6.18
N ASP A 129 4.95 -15.73 6.46
CA ASP A 129 5.49 -16.19 7.74
C ASP A 129 6.61 -15.30 8.31
N ARG A 130 6.81 -14.09 7.76
CA ARG A 130 7.89 -13.20 8.16
C ARG A 130 7.52 -11.72 8.01
N ALA A 131 7.74 -10.94 9.05
CA ALA A 131 7.70 -9.48 9.02
C ALA A 131 9.06 -8.99 8.52
N MET A 132 9.06 -8.02 7.62
CA MET A 132 10.29 -7.44 7.08
C MET A 132 10.02 -6.10 6.42
N GLY A 133 11.07 -5.31 6.18
CA GLY A 133 10.94 -4.03 5.45
C GLY A 133 9.93 -3.10 6.12
N PHE A 134 9.97 -3.05 7.45
CA PHE A 134 9.03 -2.31 8.31
C PHE A 134 7.59 -2.82 8.34
N CYS A 135 7.27 -3.88 7.58
CA CYS A 135 5.92 -4.38 7.42
C CYS A 135 5.66 -5.55 8.38
N LEU A 136 4.63 -5.43 9.22
CA LEU A 136 4.20 -6.47 10.16
C LEU A 136 3.18 -7.43 9.52
N PHE A 137 2.12 -6.86 8.93
CA PHE A 137 1.09 -7.58 8.20
C PHE A 137 0.92 -6.98 6.83
N ASN A 138 0.59 -7.81 5.85
CA ASN A 138 0.41 -7.37 4.47
C ASN A 138 -0.99 -6.78 4.28
N ASN A 139 -1.12 -5.49 4.58
CA ASN A 139 -2.38 -4.76 4.58
C ASN A 139 -3.14 -4.91 3.24
N ILE A 140 -2.44 -4.78 2.11
CA ILE A 140 -3.08 -4.85 0.79
C ILE A 140 -3.48 -6.27 0.42
N ALA A 141 -2.66 -7.26 0.76
CA ALA A 141 -3.00 -8.66 0.54
C ALA A 141 -4.18 -9.11 1.40
N ILE A 142 -4.28 -8.64 2.65
CA ILE A 142 -5.43 -8.91 3.53
C ILE A 142 -6.71 -8.32 2.92
N ALA A 143 -6.66 -7.08 2.42
CA ALA A 143 -7.79 -6.47 1.73
C ALA A 143 -8.19 -7.23 0.45
N ALA A 144 -7.22 -7.63 -0.37
CA ALA A 144 -7.46 -8.42 -1.58
C ALA A 144 -8.09 -9.78 -1.25
N ARG A 145 -7.56 -10.51 -0.25
CA ARG A 145 -8.16 -11.77 0.21
C ARG A 145 -9.56 -11.59 0.78
N TRP A 146 -9.80 -10.51 1.53
CA TRP A 146 -11.15 -10.20 2.01
C TRP A 146 -12.13 -9.95 0.85
N LEU A 147 -11.72 -9.18 -0.17
CA LEU A 147 -12.52 -8.95 -1.38
C LEU A 147 -12.85 -10.28 -2.11
N ARG A 148 -11.86 -11.16 -2.26
CA ARG A 148 -12.01 -12.46 -2.93
C ARG A 148 -12.87 -13.43 -2.11
N ASP A 149 -12.47 -13.69 -0.87
CA ASP A 149 -12.96 -14.81 -0.07
C ASP A 149 -14.27 -14.47 0.67
N VAL A 150 -14.47 -13.20 1.05
CA VAL A 150 -15.65 -12.77 1.82
C VAL A 150 -16.69 -12.09 0.93
N ARG A 151 -16.25 -11.28 -0.04
CA ARG A 151 -17.15 -10.51 -0.91
C ARG A 151 -17.38 -11.13 -2.29
N GLY A 152 -16.60 -12.15 -2.66
CA GLY A 152 -16.77 -12.87 -3.93
C GLY A 152 -16.41 -12.03 -5.17
N ILE A 153 -15.61 -10.98 -5.03
CA ILE A 153 -15.18 -10.12 -6.14
C ILE A 153 -14.31 -10.94 -7.08
N GLY A 154 -14.68 -11.10 -8.35
CA GLY A 154 -14.08 -12.07 -9.28
C GLY A 154 -12.59 -11.87 -9.58
N LYS A 155 -12.19 -10.62 -9.85
CA LYS A 155 -10.82 -10.26 -10.22
C LYS A 155 -10.37 -9.00 -9.49
N VAL A 156 -9.24 -9.08 -8.79
CA VAL A 156 -8.64 -7.93 -8.11
C VAL A 156 -7.31 -7.60 -8.78
N ALA A 157 -7.08 -6.33 -9.13
CA ALA A 157 -5.77 -5.85 -9.54
C ALA A 157 -5.12 -5.10 -8.38
N ILE A 158 -3.81 -5.29 -8.20
CA ILE A 158 -2.97 -4.56 -7.25
C ILE A 158 -1.87 -3.87 -8.05
N LEU A 159 -1.88 -2.54 -8.05
CA LEU A 159 -0.78 -1.72 -8.55
C LEU A 159 0.08 -1.26 -7.38
N ASP A 160 1.35 -1.59 -7.40
CA ASP A 160 2.32 -1.17 -6.41
C ASP A 160 3.32 -0.20 -7.05
N TRP A 161 3.28 1.06 -6.61
CA TRP A 161 4.21 2.09 -7.08
C TRP A 161 5.14 2.57 -5.95
N ASP A 162 5.15 1.88 -4.81
CA ASP A 162 6.24 2.05 -3.86
C ASP A 162 7.57 1.77 -4.57
N VAL A 163 8.60 2.55 -4.25
CA VAL A 163 9.87 2.46 -4.97
C VAL A 163 10.57 1.12 -4.73
N HIS A 164 10.21 0.41 -3.66
CA HIS A 164 10.69 -0.93 -3.35
C HIS A 164 9.72 -1.97 -3.90
N HIS A 165 10.26 -3.10 -4.36
CA HIS A 165 9.42 -4.22 -4.78
C HIS A 165 8.64 -4.79 -3.58
N GLY A 166 7.30 -4.82 -3.67
CA GLY A 166 6.41 -5.44 -2.69
C GLY A 166 6.45 -6.97 -2.72
N ASN A 167 7.59 -7.55 -2.35
CA ASN A 167 7.86 -8.98 -2.38
C ASN A 167 6.81 -9.83 -1.64
N GLY A 168 6.34 -9.38 -0.48
CA GLY A 168 5.32 -10.10 0.29
C GLY A 168 4.00 -10.20 -0.47
N THR A 169 3.62 -9.12 -1.16
CA THR A 169 2.42 -9.09 -2.01
C THR A 169 2.58 -9.99 -3.23
N GLN A 170 3.72 -9.90 -3.94
CA GLN A 170 4.05 -10.81 -5.04
C GLN A 170 3.93 -12.28 -4.61
N HIS A 171 4.60 -12.68 -3.53
CA HIS A 171 4.61 -14.07 -3.09
C HIS A 171 3.22 -14.55 -2.63
N THR A 172 2.41 -13.69 -2.03
CA THR A 172 1.04 -14.04 -1.59
C THR A 172 0.13 -14.44 -2.74
N PHE A 173 0.31 -13.82 -3.92
CA PHE A 173 -0.55 -14.04 -5.09
C PHE A 173 0.15 -14.74 -6.25
N TYR A 174 1.40 -15.19 -6.08
CA TYR A 174 2.21 -15.75 -7.17
C TYR A 174 1.53 -16.91 -7.89
N ASP A 175 0.80 -17.76 -7.15
CA ASP A 175 0.06 -18.92 -7.66
C ASP A 175 -1.47 -18.69 -7.77
N ASP A 176 -1.91 -17.44 -7.66
CA ASP A 176 -3.33 -17.02 -7.70
C ASP A 176 -3.61 -16.13 -8.91
N ASP A 177 -4.18 -16.72 -9.95
CA ASP A 177 -4.53 -16.03 -11.19
C ASP A 177 -5.83 -15.22 -11.13
N THR A 178 -6.43 -15.13 -9.94
CA THR A 178 -7.60 -14.27 -9.68
C THR A 178 -7.22 -12.91 -9.10
N VAL A 179 -5.93 -12.73 -8.79
CA VAL A 179 -5.32 -11.45 -8.43
C VAL A 179 -4.21 -11.14 -9.43
N TYR A 180 -4.21 -9.93 -10.01
CA TYR A 180 -3.09 -9.45 -10.83
C TYR A 180 -2.25 -8.48 -10.01
N TYR A 181 -0.99 -8.82 -9.74
CA TYR A 181 -0.03 -7.92 -9.09
C TYR A 181 0.90 -7.30 -10.14
N ALA A 182 0.99 -5.97 -10.15
CA ALA A 182 1.96 -5.25 -10.94
C ALA A 182 2.75 -4.27 -10.06
N SER A 183 4.07 -4.31 -10.13
CA SER A 183 4.96 -3.45 -9.35
C SER A 183 5.87 -2.64 -10.26
N MET A 184 6.00 -1.34 -9.95
CA MET A 184 7.02 -0.45 -10.51
C MET A 184 8.00 -0.09 -9.41
N HIS A 185 9.24 -0.54 -9.50
CA HIS A 185 10.20 -0.38 -8.42
C HIS A 185 11.60 -0.15 -8.95
N GLN A 186 12.42 0.56 -8.18
CA GLN A 186 13.81 0.75 -8.52
C GLN A 186 14.57 -0.58 -8.44
N HIS A 187 15.42 -0.86 -9.43
CA HIS A 187 16.35 -1.98 -9.36
C HIS A 187 17.72 -1.57 -9.93
N PRO A 188 18.84 -1.92 -9.27
CA PRO A 188 18.95 -2.60 -7.97
C PRO A 188 18.56 -1.68 -6.79
N LEU A 189 17.79 -2.22 -5.84
CA LEU A 189 17.45 -1.63 -4.53
C LEU A 189 16.98 -2.76 -3.59
N TYR A 190 16.90 -2.52 -2.28
CA TYR A 190 16.14 -3.40 -1.37
C TYR A 190 14.73 -3.63 -1.94
N PRO A 191 14.15 -4.85 -1.86
CA PRO A 191 14.67 -6.07 -1.21
C PRO A 191 15.53 -6.97 -2.12
N GLY A 192 15.87 -6.55 -3.34
CA GLY A 192 16.68 -7.33 -4.28
C GLY A 192 15.91 -8.42 -5.04
N THR A 193 14.57 -8.38 -5.01
CA THR A 193 13.65 -9.26 -5.74
C THR A 193 12.87 -8.47 -6.81
N GLY A 194 11.91 -9.10 -7.49
CA GLY A 194 11.06 -8.41 -8.47
C GLY A 194 11.65 -8.44 -9.88
N TYR A 195 12.06 -9.61 -10.36
CA TYR A 195 12.64 -9.73 -11.70
C TYR A 195 11.55 -9.80 -12.78
N PRO A 196 11.75 -9.19 -13.97
CA PRO A 196 10.76 -9.23 -15.05
C PRO A 196 10.38 -10.65 -15.53
N SER A 197 11.25 -11.64 -15.30
CA SER A 197 10.99 -13.05 -15.60
C SER A 197 10.00 -13.72 -14.62
N GLU A 198 9.74 -13.11 -13.47
CA GLU A 198 8.82 -13.63 -12.46
C GLU A 198 7.39 -13.26 -12.84
N ARG A 199 6.71 -14.15 -13.56
CA ARG A 199 5.38 -13.85 -14.15
C ARG A 199 4.19 -14.45 -13.40
N GLY A 200 4.44 -15.25 -12.37
CA GLY A 200 3.38 -15.91 -11.60
C GLY A 200 2.53 -16.83 -12.47
N LYS A 201 1.49 -17.40 -11.87
CA LYS A 201 0.54 -18.26 -12.55
C LYS A 201 -0.24 -17.48 -13.60
N ASN A 202 -0.36 -18.05 -14.80
CA ASN A 202 -1.10 -17.45 -15.92
C ASN A 202 -0.67 -16.01 -16.28
N ASN A 203 0.58 -15.63 -15.98
CA ASN A 203 1.13 -14.29 -16.22
C ASN A 203 0.43 -13.15 -15.47
N THR A 204 -0.13 -13.41 -14.28
CA THR A 204 -0.78 -12.38 -13.44
C THR A 204 0.16 -11.67 -12.48
N ASN A 205 1.48 -11.81 -12.68
CA ASN A 205 2.50 -11.01 -12.03
C ASN A 205 3.29 -10.21 -13.08
N LEU A 206 3.50 -8.92 -12.83
CA LEU A 206 4.31 -8.05 -13.68
C LEU A 206 5.25 -7.18 -12.85
N ASN A 207 6.54 -7.38 -13.03
CA ASN A 207 7.58 -6.54 -12.45
C ASN A 207 8.16 -5.60 -13.50
N VAL A 208 8.03 -4.30 -13.26
CA VAL A 208 8.63 -3.25 -14.07
C VAL A 208 9.78 -2.62 -13.28
N GLN A 209 10.99 -3.05 -13.59
CA GLN A 209 12.20 -2.50 -12.98
C GLN A 209 12.51 -1.13 -13.57
N MET A 210 12.65 -0.15 -12.69
CA MET A 210 12.97 1.23 -12.99
C MET A 210 14.46 1.48 -12.72
N ASP A 211 15.19 1.98 -13.70
CA ASP A 211 16.61 2.28 -13.49
C ASP A 211 16.78 3.48 -12.53
N TRP A 212 17.96 3.56 -11.94
CA TRP A 212 18.38 4.69 -11.12
C TRP A 212 18.19 6.03 -11.84
N GLY A 213 17.62 7.03 -11.14
CA GLY A 213 17.47 8.38 -11.67
C GLY A 213 16.29 8.59 -12.62
N PHE A 214 15.47 7.57 -12.87
CA PHE A 214 14.24 7.71 -13.67
C PHE A 214 13.27 8.70 -13.04
N GLY A 215 12.63 9.50 -13.89
CA GLY A 215 11.74 10.57 -13.50
C GLY A 215 10.32 10.36 -14.01
N PRO A 216 9.50 11.44 -14.01
CA PRO A 216 8.09 11.35 -14.37
C PRO A 216 7.86 10.76 -15.76
N LYS A 217 8.69 11.12 -16.75
CA LYS A 217 8.53 10.65 -18.12
C LYS A 217 8.66 9.12 -18.22
N GLU A 218 9.68 8.55 -17.59
CA GLU A 218 9.96 7.12 -17.64
C GLU A 218 8.90 6.32 -16.89
N TRP A 219 8.49 6.78 -15.71
CA TRP A 219 7.41 6.16 -14.93
C TRP A 219 6.08 6.19 -15.65
N LEU A 220 5.67 7.35 -16.17
CA LEU A 220 4.41 7.46 -16.89
C LEU A 220 4.41 6.63 -18.19
N ALA A 221 5.54 6.55 -18.89
CA ALA A 221 5.68 5.67 -20.05
C ALA A 221 5.59 4.18 -19.68
N ALA A 222 6.25 3.77 -18.60
CA ALA A 222 6.18 2.39 -18.11
C ALA A 222 4.75 2.00 -17.68
N LEU A 223 4.06 2.90 -16.98
CA LEU A 223 2.66 2.71 -16.61
C LEU A 223 1.76 2.53 -17.86
N ASP A 224 1.86 3.43 -18.83
CA ASP A 224 1.06 3.41 -20.07
C ASP A 224 1.35 2.21 -20.96
N MET A 225 2.61 1.85 -21.11
CA MET A 225 3.04 0.88 -22.12
C MET A 225 3.08 -0.56 -21.60
N GLN A 226 3.20 -0.75 -20.28
CA GLN A 226 3.39 -2.08 -19.69
C GLN A 226 2.25 -2.48 -18.76
N ILE A 227 1.82 -1.61 -17.85
CA ILE A 227 0.85 -1.98 -16.81
C ILE A 227 -0.59 -1.82 -17.26
N ILE A 228 -0.94 -0.64 -17.79
CA ILE A 228 -2.30 -0.33 -18.23
C ILE A 228 -2.85 -1.38 -19.22
N PRO A 229 -2.11 -1.78 -20.28
CA PRO A 229 -2.61 -2.77 -21.24
C PRO A 229 -2.87 -4.15 -20.61
N GLU A 230 -2.06 -4.52 -19.61
CA GLU A 230 -2.20 -5.78 -18.90
C GLU A 230 -3.44 -5.78 -18.00
N PHE A 231 -3.69 -4.67 -17.30
CA PHE A 231 -4.90 -4.50 -16.48
C PHE A 231 -6.16 -4.41 -17.35
N GLU A 232 -6.12 -3.72 -18.49
CA GLU A 232 -7.23 -3.69 -19.45
C GLU A 232 -7.56 -5.08 -20.01
N ARG A 233 -6.53 -5.92 -20.23
CA ARG A 233 -6.73 -7.33 -20.63
C ARG A 233 -7.29 -8.17 -19.50
N PHE A 234 -6.79 -7.96 -18.27
CA PHE A 234 -7.26 -8.67 -17.09
C PHE A 234 -8.71 -8.33 -16.74
N LYS A 235 -9.12 -7.06 -16.94
CA LYS A 235 -10.43 -6.49 -16.61
C LYS A 235 -10.77 -6.68 -15.12
N PRO A 236 -10.04 -6.02 -14.20
CA PRO A 236 -10.31 -6.17 -12.79
C PRO A 236 -11.69 -5.62 -12.40
N ASP A 237 -12.34 -6.32 -11.49
CA ASP A 237 -13.56 -5.84 -10.85
C ASP A 237 -13.24 -4.78 -9.79
N PHE A 238 -12.06 -4.86 -9.16
CA PHE A 238 -11.61 -3.92 -8.13
C PHE A 238 -10.12 -3.63 -8.27
N LEU A 239 -9.73 -2.36 -8.08
CA LEU A 239 -8.33 -1.94 -8.11
C LEU A 239 -7.86 -1.54 -6.70
N LEU A 240 -6.77 -2.15 -6.26
CA LEU A 240 -6.03 -1.76 -5.08
C LEU A 240 -4.71 -1.10 -5.48
N ILE A 241 -4.28 -0.09 -4.73
CA ILE A 241 -3.00 0.58 -4.97
C ILE A 241 -2.15 0.56 -3.69
N SER A 242 -0.98 -0.08 -3.73
CA SER A 242 0.07 0.12 -2.72
C SER A 242 0.78 1.42 -3.05
N SER A 243 0.43 2.46 -2.28
CA SER A 243 0.79 3.85 -2.55
C SER A 243 1.94 4.30 -1.66
N GLY A 244 3.14 3.88 -2.03
CA GLY A 244 4.38 4.45 -1.53
C GLY A 244 4.69 5.79 -2.21
N PHE A 245 5.29 6.72 -1.46
CA PHE A 245 5.69 8.03 -1.99
C PHE A 245 7.21 8.26 -1.95
N ASP A 246 7.98 7.19 -1.81
CA ASP A 246 9.44 7.15 -1.72
C ASP A 246 10.15 7.13 -3.08
N ALA A 247 9.42 7.04 -4.19
CA ALA A 247 9.96 7.32 -5.51
C ALA A 247 10.13 8.84 -5.77
N HIS A 248 9.72 9.69 -4.81
CA HIS A 248 9.84 11.14 -4.93
C HIS A 248 11.31 11.59 -4.89
N LYS A 249 11.70 12.58 -5.70
CA LYS A 249 13.08 13.08 -5.83
C LYS A 249 13.76 13.59 -4.55
N MET A 250 12.99 13.76 -3.49
CA MET A 250 13.46 14.26 -2.18
C MET A 250 13.57 13.14 -1.15
N ASP A 251 13.11 11.94 -1.48
CA ASP A 251 13.11 10.82 -0.56
C ASP A 251 14.54 10.32 -0.29
N PRO A 252 14.91 10.04 0.96
CA PRO A 252 16.26 9.58 1.29
C PRO A 252 16.53 8.11 0.98
N LEU A 253 15.51 7.26 0.75
CA LEU A 253 15.69 5.82 0.66
C LEU A 253 15.81 5.27 -0.77
N ALA A 254 15.57 6.10 -1.78
CA ALA A 254 15.71 5.71 -3.17
C ALA A 254 16.35 6.81 -4.02
N SER A 255 16.42 6.60 -5.33
CA SER A 255 17.07 7.52 -6.26
C SER A 255 16.24 7.79 -7.51
N GLN A 256 14.93 7.60 -7.39
CA GLN A 256 13.98 8.03 -8.39
C GLN A 256 13.76 9.55 -8.29
N ARG A 257 13.21 10.14 -9.34
CA ARG A 257 13.08 11.58 -9.49
C ARG A 257 11.64 12.03 -9.69
N LEU A 258 10.68 11.29 -9.14
CA LEU A 258 9.27 11.68 -9.24
C LEU A 258 9.02 13.01 -8.53
N GLU A 259 8.05 13.74 -9.05
CA GLU A 259 7.53 14.97 -8.44
C GLU A 259 6.11 14.71 -7.94
N THR A 260 5.65 15.51 -6.98
CA THR A 260 4.28 15.49 -6.44
C THR A 260 3.19 15.28 -7.50
N GLU A 261 3.22 16.04 -8.60
CA GLU A 261 2.21 15.94 -9.66
C GLU A 261 2.22 14.60 -10.41
N THR A 262 3.35 13.87 -10.37
CA THR A 262 3.45 12.55 -11.01
C THR A 262 2.51 11.56 -10.35
N TYR A 263 2.37 11.60 -9.03
CA TYR A 263 1.44 10.72 -8.31
C TYR A 263 -0.01 11.03 -8.67
N ALA A 264 -0.38 12.30 -8.83
CA ALA A 264 -1.70 12.68 -9.34
C ALA A 264 -1.94 12.13 -10.76
N GLU A 265 -0.95 12.29 -11.64
CA GLU A 265 -1.05 11.81 -13.02
C GLU A 265 -1.13 10.27 -13.12
N MET A 266 -0.32 9.53 -12.36
CA MET A 266 -0.43 8.07 -12.27
C MET A 266 -1.83 7.66 -11.78
N THR A 267 -2.35 8.34 -10.76
CA THR A 267 -3.70 8.10 -10.23
C THR A 267 -4.77 8.33 -11.28
N ARG A 268 -4.68 9.46 -12.01
CA ARG A 268 -5.62 9.78 -13.09
C ARG A 268 -5.65 8.70 -14.14
N ARG A 269 -4.51 8.15 -14.55
CA ARG A 269 -4.43 7.11 -15.59
C ARG A 269 -5.04 5.78 -15.19
N VAL A 270 -4.99 5.43 -13.90
CA VAL A 270 -5.39 4.09 -13.44
C VAL A 270 -6.77 4.04 -12.80
N LYS A 271 -7.33 5.16 -12.35
CA LYS A 271 -8.62 5.17 -11.60
C LYS A 271 -9.83 4.69 -12.39
N HIS A 272 -9.71 4.50 -13.71
CA HIS A 272 -10.75 3.97 -14.59
C HIS A 272 -10.56 2.49 -14.94
N LEU A 273 -9.47 1.85 -14.50
CA LEU A 273 -9.14 0.47 -14.89
C LEU A 273 -10.03 -0.58 -14.24
N ALA A 274 -10.70 -0.26 -13.13
CA ALA A 274 -11.64 -1.14 -12.46
C ALA A 274 -13.04 -0.54 -12.43
N ASN A 275 -14.03 -1.42 -12.64
CA ASN A 275 -15.44 -1.02 -12.68
C ASN A 275 -16.10 -0.94 -11.29
N GLY A 276 -15.62 -1.72 -10.32
CA GLY A 276 -16.28 -1.92 -9.02
C GLY A 276 -15.68 -1.16 -7.84
N GLY A 277 -14.55 -0.45 -8.03
CA GLY A 277 -13.97 0.39 -7.00
C GLY A 277 -12.46 0.53 -7.08
N ILE A 278 -11.95 1.59 -6.45
CA ILE A 278 -10.52 1.84 -6.26
C ILE A 278 -10.25 2.21 -4.80
N VAL A 279 -9.27 1.54 -4.20
CA VAL A 279 -8.75 1.85 -2.86
C VAL A 279 -7.24 1.91 -2.91
N SER A 280 -6.65 2.97 -2.36
CA SER A 280 -5.20 3.07 -2.18
C SER A 280 -4.83 3.01 -0.70
N LEU A 281 -3.68 2.38 -0.41
CA LEU A 281 -3.14 2.23 0.94
C LEU A 281 -1.77 2.88 1.01
N LEU A 282 -1.49 3.64 2.06
CA LEU A 282 -0.16 4.20 2.29
C LEU A 282 0.85 3.08 2.56
N GLU A 283 1.99 3.10 1.85
CA GLU A 283 3.16 2.23 2.10
C GLU A 283 4.36 3.07 2.57
N GLY A 284 5.41 3.22 1.76
CA GLY A 284 6.62 4.01 1.99
C GLY A 284 6.48 5.51 1.69
N GLY A 285 7.61 6.23 1.70
CA GLY A 285 7.71 7.69 1.55
C GLY A 285 8.12 8.38 2.84
N TYR A 286 9.37 8.82 2.92
CA TYR A 286 10.08 9.13 4.16
C TYR A 286 10.55 10.59 4.23
N HIS A 287 10.53 11.33 3.11
CA HIS A 287 10.65 12.79 3.15
C HIS A 287 9.30 13.45 3.49
N LEU A 288 9.14 13.89 4.75
CA LEU A 288 7.86 14.33 5.33
C LEU A 288 7.07 15.35 4.48
N GLY A 289 7.72 16.41 3.99
CA GLY A 289 7.05 17.43 3.18
C GLY A 289 6.58 16.89 1.83
N ALA A 290 7.42 16.07 1.19
CA ALA A 290 7.12 15.48 -0.11
C ALA A 290 6.03 14.42 0.00
N LEU A 291 6.05 13.63 1.08
CA LEU A 291 5.00 12.69 1.42
C LEU A 291 3.64 13.39 1.56
N GLY A 292 3.58 14.45 2.37
CA GLY A 292 2.34 15.20 2.59
C GLY A 292 1.77 15.80 1.30
N GLU A 293 2.62 16.46 0.51
CA GLU A 293 2.23 17.05 -0.78
C GLU A 293 1.78 15.98 -1.79
N SER A 294 2.52 14.87 -1.90
CA SER A 294 2.19 13.77 -2.83
C SER A 294 0.90 13.05 -2.44
N ALA A 295 0.66 12.86 -1.14
CA ALA A 295 -0.61 12.30 -0.65
C ALA A 295 -1.80 13.21 -0.98
N VAL A 296 -1.66 14.53 -0.83
CA VAL A 296 -2.70 15.50 -1.23
C VAL A 296 -2.96 15.43 -2.74
N ALA A 297 -1.90 15.39 -3.56
CA ALA A 297 -2.02 15.32 -5.02
C ALA A 297 -2.71 14.02 -5.47
N HIS A 298 -2.29 12.88 -4.92
CA HIS A 298 -2.93 11.57 -5.13
C HIS A 298 -4.42 11.59 -4.73
N PHE A 299 -4.73 12.10 -3.54
CA PHE A 299 -6.10 12.15 -3.03
C PHE A 299 -7.01 13.03 -3.89
N ASN A 300 -6.54 14.20 -4.31
CA ASN A 300 -7.32 15.08 -5.19
C ASN A 300 -7.55 14.43 -6.56
N ALA A 301 -6.59 13.69 -7.10
CA ALA A 301 -6.78 12.95 -8.35
C ALA A 301 -7.81 11.82 -8.23
N LEU A 302 -8.00 11.22 -7.04
CA LEU A 302 -9.10 10.29 -6.76
C LEU A 302 -10.47 10.99 -6.74
N ARG A 303 -10.53 12.26 -6.30
CA ARG A 303 -11.76 13.06 -6.22
C ARG A 303 -12.25 13.56 -7.58
N GLU A 304 -11.35 13.69 -8.55
CA GLU A 304 -11.66 14.09 -9.93
C GLU A 304 -12.55 13.07 -10.66
#